data_AF-A0A9D6EA06-F1
#
_entry.id   AF-A0A9D6EA06-F1
#
_cell.length_a   1.000
_cell.length_b   1.000
_cell.length_c   1.000
_cell.angle_alpha   90.00
_cell.angle_beta   90.00
_cell.angle_gamma   90.00
#
_symmetry.space_group_name_H-M   'P 1'
#
loop_
_entity.id
_entity.type
_entity.pdbx_description
1 polymer ?
#
loop_
_entity_poly.entity_id
_entity_poly.type
_entity_poly.pdbx_seq_one_letter_code
_entity_poly.pdbx_strand_id
1 'polypeptide(L)'
;MQPRIVRVRPLDGFKLELEFSDGTTGVADVSRWIVGHGGVFGPLNDEAVFRQVRVEPEAGTIVWPTGADLCPDVLYAAAHAVAPSSSAQ
;
A
#
# COMPACT_ATOMS: atom_id res chain seq x y z
N MET A 1 -4.62 11.93 14.93
CA MET A 1 -4.62 10.52 14.47
C MET A 1 -4.81 10.53 12.98
N GLN A 2 -4.03 9.75 12.25
CA GLN A 2 -4.29 9.55 10.82
C GLN A 2 -5.52 8.64 10.64
N PRO A 3 -6.28 8.80 9.55
CA PRO A 3 -7.44 7.96 9.32
C PRO A 3 -7.00 6.52 9.03
N ARG A 4 -7.77 5.55 9.54
CA ARG A 4 -7.49 4.12 9.36
C ARG A 4 -7.80 3.69 7.94
N ILE A 5 -7.10 2.70 7.44
CA ILE A 5 -7.44 2.04 6.18
C ILE A 5 -8.64 1.14 6.43
N VAL A 6 -9.71 1.33 5.65
CA VAL A 6 -10.95 0.53 5.73
C VAL A 6 -11.11 -0.39 4.54
N ARG A 7 -10.46 -0.09 3.41
CA ARG A 7 -10.45 -0.93 2.22
C ARG A 7 -9.11 -0.86 1.52
N VAL A 8 -8.71 -1.99 0.94
CA VAL A 8 -7.55 -2.09 0.06
C VAL A 8 -7.93 -2.84 -1.20
N ARG A 9 -7.44 -2.36 -2.33
CA ARG A 9 -7.50 -3.08 -3.60
C ARG A 9 -6.13 -3.04 -4.27
N PRO A 10 -5.50 -4.20 -4.52
CA PRO A 10 -4.24 -4.24 -5.25
C PRO A 10 -4.48 -3.92 -6.74
N LEU A 11 -3.57 -3.13 -7.30
CA LEU A 11 -3.49 -2.76 -8.71
C LEU A 11 -2.17 -3.29 -9.29
N ASP A 12 -2.06 -3.28 -10.61
CA ASP A 12 -0.83 -3.64 -11.30
C ASP A 12 0.33 -2.70 -10.96
N GLY A 13 1.55 -3.25 -11.04
CA GLY A 13 2.78 -2.48 -10.78
C GLY A 13 3.00 -2.14 -9.31
N PHE A 14 2.61 -3.03 -8.40
CA PHE A 14 2.77 -2.86 -6.95
C PHE A 14 2.14 -1.57 -6.41
N LYS A 15 0.92 -1.29 -6.86
CA LYS A 15 0.11 -0.16 -6.40
C LYS A 15 -1.07 -0.65 -5.59
N LEU A 16 -1.50 0.17 -4.63
CA LEU A 16 -2.64 -0.12 -3.78
C LEU A 16 -3.62 1.06 -3.82
N GLU A 17 -4.85 0.78 -4.23
CA GLU A 17 -5.97 1.69 -4.01
C GLU A 17 -6.45 1.51 -2.57
N LEU A 18 -6.48 2.60 -1.81
CA LEU A 18 -6.80 2.64 -0.39
C LEU A 18 -8.01 3.53 -0.16
N GLU A 19 -8.92 3.06 0.69
CA GLU A 19 -10.01 3.85 1.26
C GLU A 19 -9.74 4.05 2.74
N PHE A 20 -9.89 5.30 3.19
CA PHE A 20 -9.64 5.70 4.56
C PHE A 20 -10.96 5.98 5.29
N SER A 21 -10.93 5.83 6.61
CA SER A 21 -12.11 6.02 7.47
C SER A 21 -12.68 7.45 7.46
N ASP A 22 -11.96 8.43 6.92
CA ASP A 22 -12.42 9.81 6.72
C ASP A 22 -13.24 9.98 5.41
N GLY A 23 -13.37 8.90 4.62
CA GLY A 23 -14.04 8.91 3.32
C GLY A 23 -13.13 9.28 2.14
N THR A 24 -11.86 9.60 2.40
CA THR A 24 -10.88 9.84 1.35
C THR A 24 -10.40 8.53 0.70
N THR A 25 -10.01 8.61 -0.56
CA THR A 25 -9.39 7.51 -1.30
C THR A 25 -8.12 7.99 -2.00
N GLY A 26 -7.20 7.08 -2.28
CA GLY A 26 -5.99 7.39 -3.03
C GLY A 26 -5.23 6.14 -3.46
N VAL A 27 -4.27 6.32 -4.36
CA VAL A 27 -3.44 5.23 -4.89
C VAL A 27 -2.02 5.39 -4.38
N ALA A 28 -1.59 4.45 -3.55
CA ALA A 28 -0.22 4.38 -3.04
C ALA A 28 0.64 3.51 -3.95
N ASP A 29 1.71 4.08 -4.51
CA ASP A 29 2.77 3.31 -5.15
C ASP A 29 3.73 2.76 -4.10
N VAL A 30 3.68 1.44 -3.90
CA VAL A 30 4.50 0.75 -2.88
C VAL A 30 5.66 -0.03 -3.50
N SER A 31 5.87 0.11 -4.81
CA SER A 31 6.92 -0.60 -5.55
C SER A 31 8.31 -0.36 -4.94
N ARG A 32 8.60 0.89 -4.58
CA ARG A 32 9.84 1.34 -3.92
C ARG A 32 10.12 0.75 -2.54
N TRP A 33 9.15 0.10 -1.91
CA TRP A 33 9.30 -0.53 -0.59
C TRP A 33 9.32 -2.06 -0.67
N ILE A 34 8.87 -2.62 -1.80
CA ILE A 34 8.67 -4.06 -1.98
C ILE A 34 9.65 -4.62 -3.01
N VAL A 35 9.69 -4.01 -4.20
CA VAL A 35 10.44 -4.53 -5.34
C VAL A 35 11.93 -4.42 -5.07
N GLY A 36 12.64 -5.54 -5.20
CA GLY A 36 14.08 -5.62 -4.92
C GLY A 36 14.43 -5.67 -3.44
N HIS A 37 13.44 -5.63 -2.54
CA HIS A 37 13.65 -5.80 -1.10
C HIS A 37 13.52 -7.28 -0.69
N GLY A 38 14.46 -7.75 0.12
CA GLY A 38 14.46 -9.10 0.69
C GLY A 38 13.81 -9.17 2.08
N GLY A 39 14.06 -10.26 2.80
CA GLY A 39 13.53 -10.47 4.15
C GLY A 39 12.00 -10.63 4.14
N VAL A 40 11.31 -9.92 5.03
CA VAL A 40 9.84 -9.99 5.19
C VAL A 40 9.09 -9.57 3.90
N PHE A 41 9.70 -8.70 3.07
CA PHE A 41 9.15 -8.24 1.79
C PHE A 41 9.58 -9.10 0.59
N GLY A 42 10.57 -9.99 0.76
CA GLY A 42 11.03 -10.91 -0.29
C GLY A 42 9.90 -11.63 -1.03
N PRO A 43 8.98 -12.33 -0.33
CA PRO A 43 7.87 -13.02 -0.98
C PRO A 43 6.88 -12.08 -1.68
N LEU A 44 6.84 -10.79 -1.32
CA LEU A 44 5.97 -9.82 -1.98
C LEU A 44 6.48 -9.37 -3.35
N ASN A 45 7.70 -9.76 -3.76
CA ASN A 45 8.14 -9.56 -5.15
C ASN A 45 7.34 -10.43 -6.13
N ASP A 46 6.67 -11.47 -5.65
CA ASP A 46 5.70 -12.24 -6.42
C ASP A 46 4.34 -11.53 -6.41
N GLU A 47 3.85 -11.16 -7.59
CA GLU A 47 2.62 -10.39 -7.72
C GLU A 47 1.38 -11.15 -7.22
N ALA A 48 1.40 -12.49 -7.26
CA ALA A 48 0.31 -13.29 -6.72
C ALA A 48 0.27 -13.24 -5.19
N VAL A 49 1.43 -13.12 -4.53
CA VAL A 49 1.51 -12.92 -3.07
C VAL A 49 1.15 -11.48 -2.73
N PHE A 50 1.65 -10.51 -3.48
CA PHE A 50 1.32 -9.10 -3.30
C PHE A 50 -0.19 -8.85 -3.36
N ARG A 51 -0.91 -9.48 -4.31
CA ARG A 51 -2.37 -9.33 -4.44
C ARG A 51 -3.18 -9.93 -3.29
N GLN A 52 -2.56 -10.69 -2.38
CA GLN A 52 -3.22 -11.21 -1.17
C GLN A 52 -3.24 -10.21 -0.01
N VAL A 53 -2.89 -8.95 -0.27
CA VAL A 53 -3.02 -7.85 0.70
C VAL A 53 -4.44 -7.78 1.25
N ARG A 54 -4.55 -7.56 2.57
CA ARG A 54 -5.83 -7.37 3.26
C ARG A 54 -5.72 -6.26 4.28
N VAL A 55 -6.85 -5.67 4.64
CA VAL A 55 -6.93 -4.74 5.78
C VAL A 55 -6.88 -5.53 7.08
N GLU A 56 -6.08 -5.07 8.04
CA GLU A 56 -6.10 -5.51 9.42
C GLU A 56 -6.88 -4.49 10.26
N PRO A 57 -8.17 -4.75 10.57
CA PRO A 57 -9.05 -3.76 11.17
C PRO A 57 -8.65 -3.36 12.60
N GLU A 58 -7.99 -4.27 13.33
CA GLU A 58 -7.49 -4.00 14.69
C GLU A 58 -6.34 -2.99 14.68
N ALA A 59 -5.40 -3.15 13.74
CA ALA A 59 -4.26 -2.25 13.57
C ALA A 59 -4.61 -1.00 12.73
N GLY A 60 -5.69 -1.05 11.95
CA GLY A 60 -6.09 0.02 11.04
C GLY A 60 -5.14 0.20 9.85
N THR A 61 -4.44 -0.86 9.45
CA THR A 61 -3.47 -0.87 8.34
C THR A 61 -3.69 -2.05 7.40
N ILE A 62 -2.78 -2.29 6.45
CA ILE A 62 -2.76 -3.46 5.57
C ILE A 62 -1.69 -4.46 5.99
N VAL A 63 -1.97 -5.74 5.75
CA VAL A 63 -1.06 -6.85 6.02
C VAL A 63 -1.09 -7.87 4.89
N TRP A 64 0.00 -8.59 4.73
CA TRP A 64 0.10 -9.75 3.84
C TRP A 64 0.08 -11.07 4.62
N PRO A 65 -0.26 -12.20 3.98
CA PRO A 65 -0.20 -13.52 4.62
C PRO A 65 1.20 -13.90 5.12
N THR A 66 2.24 -13.25 4.59
CA THR A 66 3.64 -13.43 4.98
C THR A 66 3.99 -12.75 6.31
N GLY A 67 3.06 -11.97 6.89
CA GLY A 67 3.30 -11.16 8.09
C GLY A 67 3.94 -9.80 7.80
N ALA A 68 4.17 -9.46 6.52
CA ALA A 68 4.58 -8.11 6.15
C ALA A 68 3.43 -7.13 6.38
N ASP A 69 3.76 -5.94 6.87
CA ASP A 69 2.86 -4.80 6.99
C ASP A 69 3.55 -3.53 6.48
N LEU A 70 2.75 -2.52 6.18
CA LEU A 70 3.23 -1.18 5.90
C LEU A 70 2.58 -0.20 6.87
N CYS A 71 3.34 0.81 7.29
CA CYS A 71 2.85 1.82 8.22
C CYS A 71 1.69 2.61 7.58
N PRO A 72 0.53 2.76 8.25
CA PRO A 72 -0.63 3.46 7.67
C PRO A 72 -0.34 4.93 7.38
N ASP A 73 0.57 5.54 8.16
CA ASP A 73 1.05 6.91 8.01
C ASP A 73 1.73 7.13 6.65
N VAL A 74 2.59 6.18 6.28
CA VAL A 74 3.34 6.18 5.01
C VAL A 74 2.39 5.91 3.83
N LEU A 75 1.42 5.02 4.02
CA LEU A 75 0.41 4.71 3.01
C LEU A 75 -0.51 5.90 2.74
N TYR A 76 -0.95 6.60 3.78
CA TYR A 76 -1.74 7.82 3.65
C TYR A 76 -0.96 8.91 2.90
N ALA A 77 0.30 9.15 3.31
CA ALA A 77 1.16 10.11 2.64
C ALA A 77 1.39 9.77 1.16
N ALA A 78 1.60 8.49 0.81
CA ALA A 78 1.79 8.08 -0.58
C ALA A 78 0.50 8.09 -1.41
N ALA A 79 -0.64 7.74 -0.82
CA ALA A 79 -1.94 7.80 -1.48
C ALA A 79 -2.38 9.24 -1.81
N HIS A 80 -1.94 10.20 -0.98
CA HIS A 80 -2.22 11.63 -1.15
C HIS A 80 -1.04 12.42 -1.73
N ALA A 81 0.11 11.79 -1.94
CA ALA A 81 1.17 12.38 -2.71
C ALA A 81 0.64 12.52 -4.14
N VAL A 82 0.52 13.76 -4.61
CA VAL A 82 0.49 14.01 -6.04
C VAL A 82 1.75 13.34 -6.59
N ALA A 83 1.56 12.23 -7.30
CA ALA A 83 2.62 11.70 -8.16
C ALA A 83 3.15 12.92 -8.93
N PRO A 84 4.47 13.15 -9.01
CA PRO A 84 4.96 14.13 -9.96
C PRO A 84 4.39 13.69 -11.29
N SER A 85 3.41 14.46 -11.78
CA SER A 85 2.93 14.31 -13.13
C SER A 85 4.21 14.34 -13.95
N SER A 86 4.49 13.27 -14.67
CA SER A 86 5.60 13.24 -15.60
C SER A 86 5.22 14.21 -16.71
N SER A 87 5.40 15.50 -16.44
CA SER A 87 5.50 16.53 -17.44
C SER A 87 6.91 16.40 -17.98
N ALA A 88 6.98 15.84 -19.18
CA ALA A 88 8.17 15.80 -20.01
C ALA A 88 8.94 17.13 -19.95
N GLN A 89 10.27 17.04 -19.86
CA GLN A 89 11.17 17.92 -20.58
C GLN A 89 12.48 17.21 -20.88
#